data_AF-A0A540V5U5-F1
#
_entry.id   AF-A0A540V5U5-F1
#
_cell.length_a   1.000
_cell.length_b   1.000
_cell.length_c   1.000
_cell.angle_alpha   90.00
_cell.angle_beta   90.00
_cell.angle_gamma   90.00
#
_symmetry.space_group_name_H-M   'P 1'
#
loop_
_entity.id
_entity.type
_entity.pdbx_description
1 polymer ?
#
loop_
_entity_poly.entity_id
_entity_poly.type
_entity_poly.pdbx_seq_one_letter_code
_entity_poly.pdbx_strand_id
1 'polypeptide(L)'
;GQVFSRIHVEDIAQVLAASIAQPDAGAVCNLADDLPAPPEDVIEHAARLLGVPVPPAIPFEQAELSPMAASFYAESKRVRNDRIKRDLGVRLNYPDYRAGLQGILAAERPYDK
;
A
#
# COMPACT_ATOMS: atom_id res chain seq x y z
N GLY A 1 16.57 -1.06 5.77
CA GLY A 1 15.71 0.15 5.78
C GLY A 1 14.31 -0.23 6.21
N GLN A 2 13.59 0.74 6.77
CA GLN A 2 12.18 0.64 7.12
C GLN A 2 11.35 0.40 5.85
N VAL A 3 10.39 -0.52 5.88
CA VAL A 3 9.43 -0.73 4.79
C VAL A 3 8.02 -0.89 5.35
N PHE A 4 7.05 -0.46 4.58
CA PHE A 4 5.63 -0.66 4.88
C PHE A 4 4.97 -1.47 3.77
N SER A 5 4.08 -2.38 4.18
CA SER A 5 3.19 -3.07 3.27
C SER A 5 1.97 -2.19 2.98
N ARG A 6 1.47 -2.22 1.75
CA ARG A 6 0.31 -1.44 1.30
C ARG A 6 -0.63 -2.37 0.54
N ILE A 7 -1.86 -1.92 0.29
CA ILE A 7 -2.81 -2.61 -0.58
C ILE A 7 -3.77 -1.56 -1.15
N HIS A 8 -4.08 -1.66 -2.44
CA HIS A 8 -5.08 -0.79 -3.06
C HIS A 8 -6.49 -1.22 -2.66
N VAL A 9 -7.41 -0.26 -2.45
CA VAL A 9 -8.77 -0.54 -1.96
C VAL A 9 -9.56 -1.48 -2.88
N GLU A 10 -9.39 -1.35 -4.20
CA GLU A 10 -10.02 -2.25 -5.19
C GLU A 10 -9.52 -3.70 -5.08
N ASP A 11 -8.26 -3.92 -4.67
CA ASP A 11 -7.75 -5.27 -4.45
C ASP A 11 -8.24 -5.85 -3.12
N ILE A 12 -8.49 -5.01 -2.10
CA ILE A 12 -9.24 -5.43 -0.90
C ILE A 12 -10.63 -5.92 -1.30
N ALA A 13 -11.35 -5.14 -2.12
CA ALA A 13 -12.68 -5.50 -2.59
C ALA A 13 -12.67 -6.81 -3.39
N GLN A 14 -11.68 -7.00 -4.28
CA GLN A 14 -11.51 -8.25 -5.03
C GLN A 14 -11.30 -9.45 -4.09
N VAL A 15 -10.42 -9.33 -3.09
CA VAL A 15 -10.14 -10.41 -2.13
C VAL A 15 -11.38 -10.74 -1.31
N LEU A 16 -12.11 -9.74 -0.82
CA LEU A 16 -13.33 -9.95 -0.05
C LEU A 16 -14.41 -10.64 -0.89
N ALA A 17 -14.62 -10.21 -2.13
CA ALA A 17 -15.55 -10.85 -3.05
C ALA A 17 -15.18 -12.31 -3.33
N ALA A 18 -13.89 -12.58 -3.56
CA ALA A 18 -13.40 -13.94 -3.78
C ALA A 18 -13.57 -14.84 -2.54
N SER A 19 -13.30 -14.31 -1.35
CA SER A 19 -13.49 -15.01 -0.06
C SER A 19 -14.97 -15.33 0.22
N ILE A 20 -15.88 -14.40 -0.07
CA ILE A 20 -17.33 -14.63 0.05
C ILE A 20 -17.78 -15.73 -0.91
N ALA A 21 -17.26 -15.75 -2.14
CA ALA A 21 -17.59 -16.77 -3.13
C ALA A 21 -16.98 -18.15 -2.82
N GLN A 22 -15.89 -18.20 -2.05
CA GLN A 22 -15.16 -19.42 -1.70
C GLN A 22 -14.89 -19.48 -0.18
N PRO A 23 -15.93 -19.68 0.66
CA PRO A 23 -15.76 -19.62 2.11
C PRO A 23 -14.80 -20.68 2.65
N ASP A 24 -13.84 -20.24 3.47
CA ASP A 24 -12.92 -21.09 4.23
C ASP A 24 -12.98 -20.66 5.71
N ALA A 25 -13.80 -21.36 6.50
CA ALA A 25 -14.10 -20.97 7.86
C ALA A 25 -12.85 -21.01 8.76
N GLY A 26 -12.53 -19.89 9.40
CA GLY A 26 -11.33 -19.75 10.24
C GLY A 26 -10.06 -19.39 9.47
N ALA A 27 -10.13 -19.20 8.15
CA ALA A 27 -8.99 -18.74 7.37
C ALA A 27 -8.56 -17.32 7.75
N VAL A 28 -7.25 -17.14 7.85
CA VAL A 28 -6.60 -15.83 7.90
C VAL A 28 -5.79 -15.65 6.63
N CYS A 29 -5.96 -14.51 5.98
CA CYS A 29 -5.20 -14.12 4.80
C CYS A 29 -4.64 -12.71 4.99
N ASN A 30 -3.42 -12.49 4.49
CA ASN A 30 -2.81 -11.17 4.48
C ASN A 30 -3.18 -10.45 3.19
N LEU A 31 -3.61 -9.20 3.32
CA LEU A 31 -3.91 -8.31 2.22
C LEU A 31 -2.77 -7.29 2.13
N ALA A 32 -1.85 -7.55 1.20
CA ALA A 32 -0.72 -6.69 0.87
C ALA A 32 -0.44 -6.82 -0.63
N ASP A 33 0.11 -5.78 -1.23
CA ASP A 33 0.69 -5.79 -2.56
C ASP A 33 2.03 -6.57 -2.59
N ASP A 34 2.68 -6.63 -3.74
CA ASP A 34 3.89 -7.43 -3.96
C ASP A 34 5.18 -6.70 -3.57
N LEU A 35 5.10 -5.40 -3.25
CA LEU A 35 6.26 -4.54 -3.08
C LEU A 35 6.21 -3.76 -1.76
N PRO A 36 6.68 -4.36 -0.66
CA PRO A 36 6.99 -3.62 0.56
C PRO A 36 8.00 -2.52 0.26
N ALA A 37 7.61 -1.27 0.46
CA ALA A 37 8.39 -0.10 0.06
C ALA A 37 8.62 0.86 1.25
N PRO A 38 9.78 1.53 1.30
CA PRO A 38 10.01 2.66 2.21
C PRO A 38 8.92 3.72 2.05
N PRO A 39 8.52 4.42 3.12
CA PRO A 39 7.54 5.51 3.03
C PRO A 39 7.99 6.66 2.11
N GLU A 40 9.28 6.99 2.12
CA GLU A 40 9.89 8.05 1.31
C GLU A 40 9.77 7.78 -0.19
N ASP A 41 9.95 6.53 -0.64
CA ASP A 41 9.86 6.14 -2.05
C ASP A 41 8.45 6.37 -2.62
N VAL A 42 7.43 6.20 -1.77
CA VAL A 42 6.02 6.41 -2.14
C VAL A 42 5.72 7.90 -2.25
N ILE A 43 6.24 8.71 -1.32
CA ILE A 43 6.10 10.17 -1.34
C ILE A 43 6.80 10.75 -2.58
N GLU A 44 8.05 10.33 -2.84
CA GLU A 44 8.82 10.77 -4.00
C GLU A 44 8.12 10.43 -5.32
N HIS A 45 7.59 9.21 -5.44
CA HIS A 45 6.88 8.81 -6.64
C HIS A 45 5.57 9.59 -6.83
N ALA A 46 4.79 9.81 -5.76
CA ALA A 46 3.58 10.61 -5.83
C ALA A 46 3.87 12.05 -6.26
N ALA A 47 4.91 12.69 -5.69
CA ALA A 47 5.32 14.04 -6.08
C ALA A 47 5.69 14.12 -7.57
N ARG A 48 6.44 13.12 -8.07
CA ARG A 48 6.79 13.01 -9.49
C ARG A 48 5.57 12.82 -10.39
N LEU A 49 4.62 11.97 -10.00
CA LEU A 49 3.37 11.75 -10.76
C LEU A 49 2.54 13.03 -10.86
N LEU A 50 2.51 13.83 -9.80
CA LEU A 50 1.79 15.10 -9.75
C LEU A 50 2.55 16.27 -10.40
N GLY A 51 3.81 16.08 -10.80
CA GLY A 51 4.65 17.14 -11.35
C GLY A 51 5.02 18.22 -10.34
N VAL A 52 4.99 17.92 -9.04
CA VAL A 52 5.35 18.85 -7.96
C VAL A 52 6.76 18.56 -7.40
N PRO A 53 7.41 19.53 -6.74
CA PRO A 53 8.70 19.29 -6.10
C PRO A 53 8.63 18.14 -5.08
N VAL A 54 9.66 17.29 -5.08
CA VAL A 54 9.80 16.24 -4.06
C VAL A 54 10.07 16.91 -2.70
N PRO A 55 9.29 16.59 -1.64
CA PRO A 55 9.53 17.14 -0.32
C PRO A 55 10.94 16.81 0.20
N PRO A 56 11.57 17.70 0.99
CA PRO A 56 12.89 17.42 1.56
C PRO A 56 12.82 16.26 2.57
N ALA A 57 13.83 15.40 2.54
CA ALA A 57 13.98 14.34 3.53
C ALA A 57 14.41 14.93 4.88
N ILE A 58 13.84 14.39 5.96
CA ILE A 58 14.23 14.71 7.34
C ILE A 58 14.81 13.43 7.96
N PRO A 59 16.03 13.46 8.53
CA PRO A 59 16.58 12.33 9.27
C PRO A 59 15.62 11.89 10.38
N PHE A 60 15.45 10.58 10.58
CA PHE A 60 14.49 10.05 11.54
C PHE A 60 14.72 10.59 12.96
N GLU A 61 15.98 10.77 13.37
CA GLU A 61 16.38 11.29 14.67
C GLU A 61 15.99 12.75 14.89
N GLN A 62 15.70 13.49 13.81
CA GLN A 62 15.31 14.91 13.82
C GLN A 62 13.81 15.08 13.58
N ALA A 63 13.08 13.99 13.30
CA ALA A 63 11.66 14.06 13.02
C ALA A 63 10.86 14.23 14.32
N GLU A 64 10.06 15.28 14.40
CA GLU A 64 9.10 15.49 15.50
C GLU A 64 7.86 14.60 15.29
N LEU A 65 8.00 13.31 15.55
CA LEU A 65 6.93 12.34 15.42
C LEU A 65 6.07 12.30 16.69
N SER A 66 4.75 12.22 16.53
CA SER A 66 3.87 11.86 17.64
C SER A 66 4.20 10.45 18.14
N PRO A 67 3.86 10.09 19.40
CA PRO A 67 4.10 8.74 19.91
C PRO A 67 3.49 7.64 19.04
N MET A 68 2.32 7.90 18.44
CA MET A 68 1.68 6.98 17.49
C MET A 68 2.43 6.87 16.18
N ALA A 69 2.92 7.97 15.62
CA ALA A 69 3.72 7.92 14.40
C ALA A 69 5.04 7.17 14.64
N ALA A 70 5.71 7.43 15.78
CA ALA A 70 6.94 6.75 16.16
C ALA A 70 6.76 5.23 16.31
N SER A 71 5.62 4.75 16.81
CA SER A 71 5.37 3.31 16.97
C SER A 71 5.32 2.55 15.64
N PHE A 72 4.88 3.18 14.54
CA PHE A 72 4.93 2.58 13.21
C PHE A 72 6.37 2.36 12.70
N TYR A 73 7.32 3.20 13.12
CA TYR A 73 8.73 3.06 12.76
C TYR A 73 9.50 2.14 13.72
N ALA A 74 8.88 1.72 14.83
CA ALA A 74 9.47 0.76 15.76
C ALA A 74 9.49 -0.68 15.20
N GLU A 75 8.68 -0.96 14.18
CA GLU A 75 8.61 -2.27 13.53
C GLU A 75 8.73 -2.16 12.01
N SER A 76 9.49 -3.08 11.40
CA SER A 76 9.58 -3.22 9.94
C SER A 76 9.35 -4.68 9.55
N LYS A 77 8.18 -4.96 8.96
CA LYS A 77 7.80 -6.32 8.54
C LYS A 77 7.47 -6.35 7.04
N ARG A 78 7.88 -7.42 6.37
CA ARG A 78 7.46 -7.75 5.00
C ARG A 78 6.40 -8.85 5.10
N VAL A 79 5.24 -8.61 4.50
CA VAL A 79 4.09 -9.49 4.63
C VAL A 79 3.90 -10.26 3.33
N ARG A 80 3.82 -11.60 3.41
CA ARG A 80 3.52 -12.44 2.23
C ARG A 80 2.03 -12.45 1.96
N ASN A 81 1.65 -12.38 0.68
CA ASN A 81 0.28 -12.43 0.19
C ASN A 81 -0.03 -13.71 -0.61
N ASP A 82 0.83 -14.73 -0.55
CA ASP A 82 0.71 -15.96 -1.36
C ASP A 82 -0.66 -16.65 -1.22
N ARG A 83 -1.28 -16.56 -0.03
CA ARG A 83 -2.56 -17.21 0.25
C ARG A 83 -3.69 -16.68 -0.61
N ILE A 84 -3.82 -15.35 -0.76
CA ILE A 84 -4.90 -14.77 -1.57
C ILE A 84 -4.73 -15.16 -3.05
N LYS A 85 -3.49 -15.26 -3.53
CA LYS A 85 -3.21 -15.66 -4.92
C LYS A 85 -3.47 -17.14 -5.16
N ARG A 86 -2.97 -18.00 -4.27
CA ARG A 86 -3.05 -19.46 -4.42
C ARG A 86 -4.45 -20.01 -4.13
N ASP A 87 -5.05 -19.60 -3.01
CA ASP A 87 -6.27 -20.22 -2.50
C ASP A 87 -7.52 -19.53 -3.06
N LEU A 88 -7.49 -18.20 -3.24
CA LEU A 88 -8.63 -17.44 -3.76
C LEU A 88 -8.52 -17.11 -5.26
N GLY A 89 -7.38 -17.43 -5.90
CA GLY A 89 -7.14 -17.15 -7.31
C GLY A 89 -6.99 -15.66 -7.65
N VAL A 90 -6.77 -14.81 -6.63
CA VAL A 90 -6.67 -13.35 -6.79
C VAL A 90 -5.46 -12.98 -7.64
N ARG A 91 -5.66 -12.07 -8.58
CA ARG A 91 -4.61 -11.39 -9.34
C ARG A 91 -4.75 -9.90 -9.09
N LEU A 92 -3.78 -9.34 -8.38
CA LEU A 92 -3.79 -7.94 -7.98
C LEU A 92 -3.87 -7.04 -9.22
N ASN A 93 -4.83 -6.11 -9.21
CA ASN A 93 -4.91 -5.05 -10.20
C ASN A 93 -3.76 -4.04 -10.00
N TYR A 94 -3.36 -3.83 -8.75
CA TYR A 94 -2.31 -2.91 -8.35
C TYR A 94 -1.22 -3.67 -7.56
N PRO A 95 -0.29 -4.36 -8.27
CA PRO A 95 0.70 -5.22 -7.62
C PRO A 95 1.76 -4.46 -6.84
N ASP A 96 1.85 -3.14 -6.98
CA ASP A 96 2.75 -2.29 -6.21
C ASP A 96 2.20 -0.87 -6.04
N TYR A 97 2.89 -0.09 -5.22
CA TYR A 97 2.54 1.30 -4.95
C TYR A 97 2.59 2.20 -6.19
N ARG A 98 3.36 1.86 -7.23
CA ARG A 98 3.47 2.67 -8.45
C ARG A 98 2.20 2.54 -9.28
N ALA A 99 1.80 1.30 -9.53
CA ALA A 99 0.53 0.99 -10.17
C ALA A 99 -0.64 1.57 -9.36
N GLY A 100 -0.62 1.40 -8.03
CA GLY A 100 -1.66 1.92 -7.14
C GLY A 100 -1.81 3.45 -7.21
N LEU A 101 -0.71 4.20 -7.09
CA LEU A 101 -0.75 5.67 -7.19
C LEU A 101 -1.17 6.14 -8.58
N GLN A 102 -0.73 5.46 -9.64
CA GLN A 102 -1.17 5.77 -11.01
C GLN A 102 -2.67 5.52 -11.19
N GLY A 103 -3.20 4.43 -10.63
CA GLY A 103 -4.63 4.13 -10.63
C GLY A 103 -5.46 5.18 -9.90
N ILE A 104 -5.00 5.60 -8.71
CA ILE A 104 -5.62 6.68 -7.93
C ILE A 104 -5.64 7.98 -8.75
N LEU A 105 -4.50 8.38 -9.32
CA LEU A 105 -4.42 9.61 -10.12
C LEU A 105 -5.34 9.57 -11.35
N ALA A 106 -5.45 8.41 -12.01
CA ALA A 106 -6.33 8.25 -13.16
C ALA A 106 -7.82 8.28 -12.80
N ALA A 107 -8.18 7.84 -11.58
CA ALA A 107 -9.54 7.88 -11.06
C ALA A 107 -9.94 9.26 -10.51
N GLU A 108 -8.96 10.10 -10.17
CA GLU A 108 -9.19 11.44 -9.64
C GLU A 108 -9.87 12.32 -10.72
N ARG A 109 -11.10 12.75 -10.44
CA ARG A 109 -11.79 13.72 -11.29
C ARG A 109 -11.19 15.11 -11.04
N PRO A 110 -10.97 15.93 -12.08
CA PRO A 110 -10.57 17.31 -11.87
C PRO A 110 -11.60 17.98 -10.95
N TYR A 111 -11.09 18.57 -9.88
CA TYR A 111 -11.90 19.37 -8.98
C TYR A 111 -12.23 20.67 -9.73
N ASP A 112 -13.42 20.75 -10.34
CA ASP A 112 -13.93 21.99 -10.90
C ASP A 112 -14.08 22.99 -9.74
N LYS A 113 -13.19 23.97 -9.68
CA LYS A 113 -13.29 25.14 -8.78
C LYS A 113 -13.91 26.32 -9.52
#